data_AF-A0A355WJT6-F1
#
_entry.id   AF-A0A355WJT6-F1
#
_cell.length_a   1.000
_cell.length_b   1.000
_cell.length_c   1.000
_cell.angle_alpha   90.00
_cell.angle_beta   90.00
_cell.angle_gamma   90.00
#
_symmetry.space_group_name_H-M   'P 1'
#
loop_
_entity.id
_entity.type
_entity.pdbx_description
1 polymer ?
#
loop_
_entity_poly.entity_id
_entity_poly.type
_entity_poly.pdbx_seq_one_letter_code
_entity_poly.pdbx_strand_id
1 'polypeptide(L)' 'MAFLADSLARVKPSPTIAISTLAGELKAAGRDIIGLAAGEPDFDTPD' A
#
# COMPACT_ATOMS: atom_id res chain seq x y z
N MET A 1 23.28 6.74 19.82
CA MET A 1 21.91 6.22 20.07
C MET A 1 21.21 6.24 18.73
N ALA A 2 20.76 5.10 18.21
CA ALA A 2 20.03 5.09 16.94
C ALA A 2 18.71 5.86 17.10
N PHE A 3 18.32 6.64 16.08
CA PHE A 3 17.05 7.38 16.08
C PHE A 3 15.83 6.44 16.10
N LEU A 4 16.00 5.23 15.57
CA LEU A 4 14.96 4.21 15.48
C LEU A 4 15.13 3.16 16.59
N ALA A 5 14.00 2.63 17.05
CA ALA A 5 13.97 1.55 18.04
C ALA A 5 14.34 0.20 17.41
N ASP A 6 15.07 -0.63 18.15
CA ASP A 6 15.49 -1.98 17.73
C ASP A 6 14.31 -2.93 17.45
N SER A 7 13.13 -2.64 18.00
CA SER A 7 11.90 -3.38 17.73
C SER A 7 11.45 -3.29 16.27
N LEU A 8 11.78 -2.18 15.58
CA LEU A 8 11.40 -1.95 14.20
C LEU A 8 12.08 -2.95 13.25
N ALA A 9 13.32 -3.37 13.56
CA ALA A 9 14.06 -4.33 12.75
C ALA A 9 13.39 -5.73 12.68
N ARG A 10 12.47 -6.03 13.59
CA ARG A 10 11.71 -7.30 13.59
C ARG A 10 10.44 -7.25 12.74
N VAL A 11 9.96 -6.06 12.40
CA VAL A 11 8.75 -5.88 11.61
C VAL A 11 9.07 -6.15 10.15
N LYS A 12 8.49 -7.22 9.59
CA LYS A 12 8.63 -7.53 8.17
C LYS A 12 7.84 -6.50 7.36
N PRO A 13 8.36 -6.06 6.20
CA PRO A 13 7.60 -5.23 5.29
C PRO A 13 6.30 -5.93 4.88
N SER A 14 5.19 -5.19 4.86
CA SER A 14 3.88 -5.76 4.56
C SER A 14 3.76 -6.14 3.09
N PRO A 15 3.43 -7.40 2.76
CA PRO A 15 3.25 -7.82 1.37
C PRO A 15 2.04 -7.15 0.70
N THR A 16 1.02 -6.76 1.46
CA THR A 16 -0.16 -6.07 0.91
C THR A 16 0.17 -4.66 0.47
N ILE A 17 0.99 -3.93 1.24
CA ILE A 17 1.45 -2.58 0.88
C ILE A 17 2.30 -2.65 -0.39
N ALA A 18 3.20 -3.64 -0.50
CA ALA A 18 4.06 -3.79 -1.66
C ALA A 18 3.26 -3.97 -2.97
N ILE A 19 2.17 -4.76 -2.94
CA ILE A 19 1.30 -4.97 -4.10
C ILE A 19 0.55 -3.69 -4.46
N SER A 20 -0.01 -2.99 -3.48
CA SER A 20 -0.73 -1.73 -3.70
C SER A 20 0.18 -0.63 -4.27
N THR A 21 1.41 -0.51 -3.76
CA THR A 21 2.42 0.43 -4.28
C THR A 21 2.76 0.10 -5.73
N LEU A 22 3.04 -1.17 -6.04
CA LEU A 22 3.36 -1.61 -7.39
C LEU A 22 2.19 -1.37 -8.35
N ALA A 23 0.96 -1.67 -7.96
CA ALA A 23 -0.22 -1.42 -8.78
C ALA A 23 -0.39 0.08 -9.09
N GLY A 24 -0.13 0.95 -8.11
CA GLY A 24 -0.13 2.41 -8.27
C GLY A 24 0.96 2.89 -9.24
N GLU A 25 2.19 2.40 -9.09
CA GLU A 25 3.32 2.74 -9.99
C GLU A 25 3.04 2.30 -11.43
N LEU A 26 2.50 1.10 -11.63
CA LEU A 26 2.16 0.59 -12.96
C LEU A 26 1.03 1.39 -13.62
N LYS A 27 0.03 1.80 -12.83
CA LYS A 27 -1.04 2.71 -13.30
C LYS A 27 -0.46 4.08 -13.68
N ALA A 28 0.46 4.63 -12.89
CA ALA A 28 1.14 5.89 -13.21
C ALA A 28 2.04 5.79 -14.46
N ALA A 29 2.61 4.61 -14.72
CA ALA A 29 3.36 4.30 -15.95
C ALA A 29 2.45 4.13 -17.19
N GLY A 30 1.14 4.39 -17.08
CA GLY A 30 0.20 4.33 -18.19
C GLY A 30 -0.31 2.93 -18.53
N ARG A 31 -0.11 1.94 -17.64
CA ARG A 31 -0.67 0.59 -17.81
C ARG A 31 -2.08 0.55 -17.23
N ASP A 32 -2.98 -0.15 -17.93
CA ASP A 32 -4.33 -0.39 -17.45
C ASP A 32 -4.31 -1.46 -16.35
N ILE A 33 -4.54 -1.05 -15.10
CA ILE A 33 -4.44 -1.89 -13.90
C ILE A 33 -5.76 -1.78 -13.11
N ILE A 34 -6.43 -2.91 -12.91
CA ILE A 34 -7.65 -3.02 -12.09
C ILE A 34 -7.25 -3.44 -10.68
N GLY A 35 -7.36 -2.52 -9.72
CA GLY A 35 -7.05 -2.78 -8.32
C GLY A 35 -8.21 -3.47 -7.59
N LEU A 36 -8.20 -4.81 -7.54
CA LEU A 36 -9.16 -5.63 -6.77
C LEU A 36 -8.70 -5.91 -5.32
N ALA A 37 -7.65 -5.23 -4.86
CA ALA A 37 -7.04 -5.44 -3.55
C ALA A 37 -7.51 -4.41 -2.50
N ALA A 38 -8.39 -3.47 -2.87
CA ALA A 38 -8.95 -2.51 -1.93
C ALA A 38 -9.89 -3.23 -0.94
N GLY A 39 -9.63 -3.07 0.36
CA GLY A 39 -10.49 -3.58 1.43
C GLY A 39 -11.51 -2.57 1.93
N GLU A 40 -11.57 -1.39 1.30
CA GLU A 40 -12.45 -0.29 1.69
C GLU A 40 -13.55 -0.11 0.63
N PRO A 41 -14.76 0.31 1.04
CA PRO A 41 -15.82 0.67 0.11
C PRO A 41 -15.35 1.79 -0.83
N ASP A 42 -15.78 1.73 -2.08
CA ASP A 42 -15.58 2.75 -3.11
C ASP A 42 -16.50 3.97 -2.92
N PHE A 43 -17.49 3.88 -2.04
CA PHE A 43 -18.43 4.95 -1.76
C PHE A 43 -17.83 5.98 -0.80
N ASP A 44 -17.95 7.25 -1.15
CA ASP A 44 -17.73 8.35 -0.21
C ASP A 44 -18.74 8.28 0.96
N THR A 45 -18.35 8.79 2.12
CA THR A 45 -19.27 8.91 3.24
C THR A 45 -20.34 9.95 2.91
N PRO A 46 -21.65 9.64 3.01
CA PRO A 46 -22.70 10.61 2.71
C PRO A 46 -22.74 11.75 3.74
N ASP A 47 -22.99 12.99 3.27
CA ASP A 47 -23.31 14.17 4.09
C ASP A 47 -24.79 14.19 4.54
#